data_AF-A0A9E2Q7Q6-F1
#
_entry.id   AF-A0A9E2Q7Q6-F1
#
_cell.length_a   1.000
_cell.length_b   1.000
_cell.length_c   1.000
_cell.angle_alpha   90.00
_cell.angle_beta   90.00
_cell.angle_gamma   90.00
#
_symmetry.space_group_name_H-M   'P 1'
#
loop_
_entity.id
_entity.type
_entity.pdbx_description
1 polymer ?
#
loop_
_entity_poly.entity_id
_entity_poly.type
_entity_poly.pdbx_seq_one_letter_code
_entity_poly.pdbx_strand_id
1 'polypeptide(L)'
;MEYISDLERELGMTQEPWGLVLGELDQAAQTGRLVEDLRARAAALAPGDTDELGRIYEEILERPAPATWPHFESSDVAEIVAALPTDGPTVACRDLADRIGGAWVARIAGNMMGKPFEIGPTRDSIREYLTAQDAYPLQGYVPFPDGADRGALGMWGYEGVTEGRIEGAVRDDDIDYTVLALHLVETYGPRYTTRDVAVEWLTRLPVYQVFTAERNTYQNLVREVPLEEAGEYHNPFREWIGALIRADLFGFIYPGRPRAAALATLPDALLSHRANGIYGEMWAAALVSTAFTATRPEASIVESLRH
;
A
#
# COMPACT_ATOMS: atom_id res chain seq x y z
N MET A 1 10.68 7.50 21.13
CA MET A 1 10.63 8.79 20.36
C MET A 1 9.39 9.59 20.74
N GLU A 2 9.50 10.79 21.33
CA GLU A 2 8.35 11.59 21.84
C GLU A 2 7.30 12.01 20.79
N TYR A 3 7.62 11.90 19.51
CA TYR A 3 6.75 12.31 18.38
C TYR A 3 5.99 11.16 17.71
N ILE A 4 6.30 9.90 18.03
CA ILE A 4 5.49 8.76 17.59
C ILE A 4 4.33 8.63 18.57
N SER A 5 3.11 8.60 18.05
CA SER A 5 1.92 8.48 18.90
C SER A 5 1.92 7.15 19.66
N ASP A 6 1.37 7.12 20.88
CA ASP A 6 1.22 5.88 21.65
C ASP A 6 0.49 4.81 20.85
N LEU A 7 -0.48 5.25 20.06
CA LEU A 7 -1.22 4.44 19.12
C LEU A 7 -0.33 3.75 18.05
N GLU A 8 0.53 4.49 17.36
CA GLU A 8 1.42 3.90 16.34
C GLU A 8 2.38 2.89 16.99
N ARG A 9 2.75 3.10 18.26
CA ARG A 9 3.53 2.11 19.03
C ARG A 9 2.71 0.87 19.35
N GLU A 10 1.45 1.02 19.75
CA GLU A 10 0.54 -0.10 20.00
C GLU A 10 0.30 -0.93 18.73
N LEU A 11 0.18 -0.28 17.58
CA LEU A 11 0.04 -0.93 16.27
C LEU A 11 1.36 -1.50 15.72
N GLY A 12 2.49 -1.28 16.42
CA GLY A 12 3.80 -1.73 15.96
C GLY A 12 4.32 -1.01 14.71
N MET A 13 3.70 0.10 14.29
CA MET A 13 4.04 0.88 13.09
C MET A 13 5.26 1.79 13.31
N THR A 14 6.35 1.21 13.84
CA THR A 14 7.56 1.94 14.23
C THR A 14 8.80 1.10 13.95
N GLN A 15 9.96 1.75 13.85
CA GLN A 15 11.25 1.07 13.85
C GLN A 15 11.84 0.89 15.27
N GLU A 16 11.06 1.11 16.33
CA GLU A 16 11.50 0.73 17.68
C GLU A 16 11.55 -0.81 17.76
N PRO A 17 12.45 -1.43 18.55
CA PRO A 17 12.61 -2.88 18.61
C PRO A 17 11.30 -3.65 18.82
N TRP A 18 10.40 -3.10 19.64
CA TRP A 18 9.06 -3.65 19.84
C TRP A 18 8.24 -3.74 18.54
N GLY A 19 8.18 -2.65 17.77
CA GLY A 19 7.44 -2.61 16.50
C GLY A 19 8.04 -3.54 15.45
N LEU A 20 9.38 -3.57 15.35
CA LEU A 20 10.07 -4.48 14.43
C LEU A 20 9.80 -5.94 14.75
N VAL A 21 9.83 -6.35 16.02
CA VAL A 21 9.52 -7.72 16.43
C VAL A 21 8.06 -8.06 16.13
N LEU A 22 7.10 -7.20 16.49
CA LEU A 22 5.68 -7.47 16.24
C LEU A 22 5.39 -7.62 14.74
N GLY A 23 5.89 -6.69 13.93
CA GLY A 23 5.71 -6.72 12.49
C GLY A 23 6.39 -7.92 11.85
N GLU A 24 7.65 -8.22 12.22
CA GLU A 24 8.39 -9.30 11.57
C GLU A 24 7.86 -10.68 11.99
N LEU A 25 7.31 -10.83 13.21
CA LEU A 25 6.57 -12.03 13.60
C LEU A 25 5.34 -12.28 12.72
N ASP A 26 4.61 -11.22 12.36
CA ASP A 26 3.46 -11.31 11.47
C ASP A 26 3.89 -11.66 10.04
N GLN A 27 4.84 -10.91 9.50
CA GLN A 27 5.42 -11.15 8.18
C GLN A 27 6.01 -12.56 8.02
N ALA A 28 6.78 -13.03 9.01
CA ALA A 28 7.33 -14.37 9.01
C ALA A 28 6.23 -15.45 9.05
N ALA A 29 5.19 -15.26 9.86
CA ALA A 29 4.06 -16.19 9.92
C ALA A 29 3.27 -16.23 8.60
N GLN A 30 3.05 -15.08 7.96
CA GLN A 30 2.34 -14.98 6.68
C GLN A 30 3.09 -15.65 5.52
N THR A 31 4.42 -15.68 5.60
CA THR A 31 5.31 -16.39 4.66
C THR A 31 5.63 -17.84 5.10
N GLY A 32 4.84 -18.39 6.03
CA GLY A 32 4.90 -19.79 6.42
C GLY A 32 6.08 -20.19 7.31
N ARG A 33 6.83 -19.24 7.86
CA ARG A 33 7.88 -19.51 8.86
C ARG A 33 7.24 -19.86 10.21
N LEU A 34 7.82 -20.84 10.89
CA LEU A 34 7.41 -21.24 12.24
C LEU A 34 8.00 -20.30 13.28
N VAL A 35 7.13 -19.48 13.90
CA VAL A 35 7.51 -18.41 14.83
C VAL A 35 6.63 -18.37 16.09
N GLU A 36 5.83 -19.41 16.34
CA GLU A 36 4.92 -19.47 17.50
C GLU A 36 5.68 -19.41 18.83
N ASP A 37 6.87 -20.02 18.90
CA ASP A 37 7.74 -19.97 20.07
C ASP A 37 8.26 -18.56 20.33
N LEU A 38 8.67 -17.86 19.26
CA LEU A 38 9.14 -16.48 19.34
C LEU A 38 8.01 -15.50 19.68
N ARG A 39 6.81 -15.75 19.15
CA ARG A 39 5.60 -14.97 19.48
C ARG A 39 5.22 -15.11 20.95
N ALA A 40 5.28 -16.33 21.50
CA ALA A 40 5.03 -16.56 22.92
C ALA A 40 6.08 -15.88 23.81
N ARG A 41 7.36 -15.88 23.39
CA ARG A 41 8.44 -15.15 24.09
C ARG A 41 8.20 -13.64 24.08
N ALA A 42 7.94 -13.06 22.91
CA ALA A 42 7.70 -11.63 22.77
C ALA A 42 6.50 -11.14 23.59
N ALA A 43 5.42 -11.94 23.65
CA ALA A 43 4.22 -11.61 24.44
C ALA A 43 4.46 -11.55 25.96
N ALA A 44 5.54 -12.15 26.46
CA ALA A 44 5.91 -12.12 27.88
C ALA A 44 6.81 -10.91 28.24
N LEU A 45 7.22 -10.10 27.26
CA LEU A 45 8.13 -8.97 27.47
C LEU A 45 7.39 -7.65 27.64
N ALA A 46 8.02 -6.75 28.37
CA ALA A 46 7.64 -5.34 28.33
C ALA A 46 8.24 -4.67 27.08
N PRO A 47 7.58 -3.67 26.47
CA PRO A 47 8.12 -2.96 25.28
C PRO A 47 9.50 -2.32 25.48
N GLY A 48 9.93 -2.09 26.72
CA GLY A 48 11.24 -1.51 27.06
C GLY A 48 12.39 -2.51 27.15
N ASP A 49 12.16 -3.82 27.02
CA ASP A 49 13.23 -4.84 27.05
C ASP A 49 13.90 -4.97 25.67
N THR A 50 14.63 -3.94 25.27
CA THR A 50 15.20 -3.81 23.93
C THR A 50 16.23 -4.90 23.60
N ASP A 51 16.93 -5.41 24.61
CA ASP A 51 17.97 -6.43 24.42
C ASP A 51 17.38 -7.78 24.04
N GLU A 52 16.35 -8.26 24.75
CA GLU A 52 15.68 -9.51 24.39
C GLU A 52 14.86 -9.34 23.11
N LEU A 53 14.23 -8.18 22.88
CA LEU A 53 13.54 -7.89 21.61
C LEU A 53 14.52 -7.97 20.43
N GLY A 54 15.73 -7.44 20.58
CA GLY A 54 16.78 -7.55 19.56
C GLY A 54 17.14 -9.00 19.25
N ARG A 55 17.33 -9.85 20.27
CA ARG A 55 17.59 -11.29 20.08
C ARG A 55 16.44 -11.99 19.37
N ILE A 56 15.20 -11.73 19.79
CA ILE A 56 14.03 -12.29 19.13
C ILE A 56 13.98 -11.87 17.67
N TYR A 57 14.24 -10.59 17.37
CA TYR A 57 14.24 -10.08 16.00
C TYR A 57 15.26 -10.81 15.11
N GLU A 58 16.50 -10.95 15.57
CA GLU A 58 17.54 -11.71 14.88
C GLU A 58 17.12 -13.17 14.67
N GLU A 59 16.58 -13.82 15.72
CA GLU A 59 16.09 -15.19 15.63
C GLU A 59 14.95 -15.37 14.61
N ILE A 60 14.08 -14.35 14.41
CA ILE A 60 13.02 -14.37 13.38
C ILE A 60 13.65 -14.33 11.98
N LEU A 61 14.60 -13.40 11.75
CA LEU A 61 15.25 -13.23 10.46
C LEU A 61 16.01 -14.49 10.03
N GLU A 62 16.63 -15.17 11.00
CA GLU A 62 17.33 -16.44 10.81
C GLU A 62 16.41 -17.65 10.61
N ARG A 63 15.09 -17.54 10.88
CA ARG A 63 14.18 -18.67 10.66
C ARG A 63 14.16 -19.06 9.18
N PRO A 64 14.42 -20.33 8.84
CA PRO A 64 14.36 -20.75 7.46
C PRO A 64 12.92 -20.67 6.94
N ALA A 65 12.79 -20.34 5.66
CA ALA A 65 11.54 -20.56 4.94
C ALA A 65 11.14 -22.05 5.04
N PRO A 66 9.83 -22.37 5.02
CA PRO A 66 9.39 -23.77 5.04
C PRO A 66 9.96 -24.52 3.84
N ALA A 67 10.38 -25.78 4.05
CA ALA A 67 10.97 -26.62 3.01
C ALA A 67 10.03 -26.83 1.80
N THR A 68 8.72 -26.68 2.01
CA THR A 68 7.69 -26.72 0.98
C THR A 68 6.83 -25.46 1.06
N TRP A 69 7.19 -24.43 0.30
CA TRP A 69 6.36 -23.25 0.10
C TRP A 69 5.70 -23.30 -1.29
N PRO A 70 4.36 -23.21 -1.39
CA PRO A 70 3.67 -23.43 -2.66
C PRO A 70 3.60 -22.17 -3.54
N HIS A 71 4.04 -21.01 -3.05
CA HIS A 71 3.88 -19.73 -3.71
C HIS A 71 5.19 -19.21 -4.32
N PHE A 72 5.07 -18.47 -5.43
CA PHE A 72 6.16 -17.75 -6.06
C PHE A 72 6.29 -16.36 -5.44
N GLU A 73 7.42 -16.07 -4.80
CA GLU A 73 7.64 -14.83 -4.03
C GLU A 73 8.97 -14.13 -4.38
N SER A 74 9.46 -14.36 -5.61
CA SER A 74 10.68 -13.68 -6.05
C SER A 74 10.48 -12.17 -6.18
N SER A 75 11.47 -11.40 -5.70
CA SER A 75 11.56 -9.97 -5.98
C SER A 75 12.54 -9.65 -7.12
N ASP A 76 13.12 -10.68 -7.75
CA ASP A 76 14.02 -10.50 -8.88
C ASP A 76 13.23 -10.20 -10.17
N VAL A 77 13.56 -9.10 -10.83
CA VAL A 77 12.83 -8.65 -12.03
C VAL A 77 12.88 -9.68 -13.15
N ALA A 78 14.02 -10.36 -13.36
CA ALA A 78 14.13 -11.33 -14.44
C ALA A 78 13.29 -12.58 -14.15
N GLU A 79 13.26 -13.05 -12.90
CA GLU A 79 12.40 -14.15 -12.47
C GLU A 79 10.92 -13.79 -12.57
N ILE A 80 10.54 -12.58 -12.13
CA ILE A 80 9.17 -12.07 -12.26
C ILE A 80 8.76 -12.09 -13.73
N VAL A 81 9.54 -11.45 -14.61
CA VAL A 81 9.23 -11.37 -16.05
C VAL A 81 9.15 -12.76 -16.69
N ALA A 82 10.02 -13.69 -16.28
CA ALA A 82 10.01 -15.07 -16.79
C ALA A 82 8.78 -15.87 -16.33
N ALA A 83 8.21 -15.54 -15.16
CA ALA A 83 7.03 -16.19 -14.61
C ALA A 83 5.71 -15.65 -15.21
N LEU A 84 5.73 -14.50 -15.90
CA LEU A 84 4.55 -13.91 -16.50
C LEU A 84 3.96 -14.80 -17.61
N PRO A 85 2.62 -14.92 -17.69
CA PRO A 85 1.98 -15.66 -18.77
C PRO A 85 2.16 -14.95 -20.12
N THR A 86 1.80 -15.62 -21.21
CA THR A 86 1.87 -15.04 -22.56
C THR A 86 1.07 -13.74 -22.65
N ASP A 87 1.69 -12.71 -23.22
CA ASP A 87 1.07 -11.39 -23.37
C ASP A 87 -0.18 -11.41 -24.27
N GLY A 88 -1.14 -10.58 -23.90
CA GLY A 88 -2.40 -10.40 -24.61
C GLY A 88 -2.34 -9.31 -25.68
N PRO A 89 -3.36 -9.21 -26.54
CA PRO A 89 -3.43 -8.13 -27.52
C PRO A 89 -3.66 -6.77 -26.84
N THR A 90 -3.03 -5.73 -27.37
CA THR A 90 -3.36 -4.34 -27.01
C THR A 90 -4.76 -4.00 -27.49
N VAL A 91 -5.57 -3.40 -26.61
CA VAL A 91 -6.92 -2.95 -26.94
C VAL A 91 -6.96 -1.42 -26.98
N ALA A 92 -7.45 -0.85 -28.07
CA ALA A 92 -7.56 0.60 -28.19
C ALA A 92 -8.65 1.15 -27.27
N CYS A 93 -8.29 2.14 -26.45
CA CYS A 93 -9.24 2.89 -25.64
C CYS A 93 -9.94 3.97 -26.48
N ARG A 94 -11.27 4.10 -26.32
CA ARG A 94 -12.08 5.19 -26.89
C ARG A 94 -12.36 6.22 -25.81
N ASP A 95 -12.50 7.49 -26.23
CA ASP A 95 -12.81 8.61 -25.34
C ASP A 95 -11.80 8.75 -24.18
N LEU A 96 -10.51 8.53 -24.50
CA LEU A 96 -9.44 8.40 -23.52
C LEU A 96 -9.35 9.60 -22.56
N ALA A 97 -9.49 10.82 -23.07
CA ALA A 97 -9.44 12.02 -22.24
C ALA A 97 -10.56 12.05 -21.18
N ASP A 98 -11.79 11.69 -21.57
CA ASP A 98 -12.94 11.61 -20.66
C ASP A 98 -12.74 10.50 -19.63
N ARG A 99 -12.27 9.33 -20.06
CA ARG A 99 -11.97 8.21 -19.16
C ARG A 99 -10.85 8.51 -18.17
N ILE A 100 -9.80 9.20 -18.59
CA ILE A 100 -8.71 9.63 -17.69
C ILE A 100 -9.26 10.64 -16.67
N GLY A 101 -10.06 11.61 -17.12
CA GLY A 101 -10.73 12.56 -16.23
C GLY A 101 -11.61 11.84 -15.20
N GLY A 102 -12.40 10.85 -15.63
CA GLY A 102 -13.20 10.01 -14.77
C GLY A 102 -12.37 9.18 -13.78
N ALA A 103 -11.27 8.58 -14.23
CA ALA A 103 -10.38 7.80 -13.37
C ALA A 103 -9.73 8.65 -12.28
N TRP A 104 -9.23 9.85 -12.62
CA TRP A 104 -8.66 10.78 -11.66
C TRP A 104 -9.68 11.26 -10.61
N VAL A 105 -10.87 11.66 -11.05
CA VAL A 105 -11.94 12.08 -10.14
C VAL A 105 -12.42 10.91 -9.27
N ALA A 106 -12.54 9.70 -9.83
CA ALA A 106 -12.95 8.52 -9.09
C ALA A 106 -11.93 8.11 -8.03
N ARG A 107 -10.62 8.22 -8.33
CA ARG A 107 -9.54 8.00 -7.35
C ARG A 107 -9.71 8.93 -6.15
N ILE A 108 -9.85 10.23 -6.39
CA ILE A 108 -10.07 11.22 -5.33
C ILE A 108 -11.34 10.90 -4.53
N ALA A 109 -12.46 10.65 -5.23
CA ALA A 109 -13.73 10.37 -4.58
C ALA A 109 -13.70 9.08 -3.73
N GLY A 110 -13.04 8.03 -4.21
CA GLY A 110 -12.85 6.76 -3.51
C GLY A 110 -12.10 6.95 -2.19
N ASN A 111 -11.01 7.71 -2.22
CA ASN A 111 -10.23 8.02 -1.02
C ASN A 111 -11.05 8.79 0.00
N MET A 112 -11.76 9.84 -0.44
CA MET A 112 -12.62 10.62 0.45
C MET A 112 -13.75 9.77 1.05
N MET A 113 -14.27 8.79 0.31
CA MET A 113 -15.31 7.88 0.79
C MET A 113 -14.78 6.86 1.82
N GLY A 114 -13.55 6.38 1.67
CA GLY A 114 -12.92 5.42 2.59
C GLY A 114 -12.37 6.05 3.86
N LYS A 115 -11.91 7.30 3.79
CA LYS A 115 -11.22 8.02 4.85
C LYS A 115 -11.94 8.08 6.21
N PRO A 116 -13.28 8.24 6.30
CA PRO A 116 -14.00 8.18 7.56
C PRO A 116 -13.90 6.83 8.30
N PHE A 117 -13.47 5.74 7.65
CA PHE A 117 -13.36 4.43 8.28
C PHE A 117 -11.97 3.81 8.12
N GLU A 118 -10.95 4.64 7.86
CA GLU A 118 -9.61 4.21 7.47
C GLU A 118 -8.89 3.37 8.55
N ILE A 119 -9.00 3.77 9.82
CA ILE A 119 -8.38 3.04 10.94
C ILE A 119 -9.36 2.86 12.09
N GLY A 120 -9.56 1.59 12.50
CA GLY A 120 -10.29 1.19 13.71
C GLY A 120 -11.61 0.46 13.44
N PRO A 121 -12.53 1.01 12.63
CA PRO A 121 -13.84 0.39 12.39
C PRO A 121 -13.71 -1.00 11.75
N THR A 122 -14.41 -1.96 12.32
CA THR A 122 -14.62 -3.28 11.71
C THR A 122 -15.77 -3.21 10.71
N ARG A 123 -15.83 -4.17 9.79
CA ARG A 123 -16.97 -4.33 8.86
C ARG A 123 -18.33 -4.32 9.58
N ASP A 124 -18.42 -4.96 10.73
CA ASP A 124 -19.66 -5.03 11.50
C ASP A 124 -20.01 -3.68 12.12
N SER A 125 -19.03 -2.96 12.69
CA SER A 125 -19.24 -1.61 13.23
C SER A 125 -19.63 -0.60 12.14
N ILE A 126 -19.04 -0.69 10.94
CA ILE A 126 -19.39 0.15 9.78
C ILE A 126 -20.83 -0.15 9.37
N ARG A 127 -21.21 -1.43 9.29
CA ARG A 127 -22.59 -1.82 8.96
C ARG A 127 -23.57 -1.30 10.01
N GLU A 128 -23.29 -1.49 11.30
CA GLU A 128 -24.14 -1.01 12.38
C GLU A 128 -24.31 0.52 12.30
N TYR A 129 -23.20 1.24 12.13
CA TYR A 129 -23.22 2.70 11.97
C TYR A 129 -24.09 3.12 10.79
N LEU A 130 -23.82 2.61 9.59
CA LEU A 130 -24.55 2.98 8.37
C LEU A 130 -26.03 2.56 8.43
N THR A 131 -26.35 1.43 9.06
CA THR A 131 -27.75 1.01 9.28
C THR A 131 -28.47 2.00 10.20
N ALA A 132 -27.82 2.46 11.27
CA ALA A 132 -28.40 3.45 12.18
C ALA A 132 -28.64 4.82 11.50
N GLN A 133 -27.91 5.13 10.43
CA GLN A 133 -28.08 6.32 9.61
C GLN A 133 -28.99 6.14 8.39
N ASP A 134 -29.66 4.99 8.23
CA ASP A 134 -30.45 4.63 7.03
C ASP A 134 -29.66 4.76 5.71
N ALA A 135 -28.35 4.46 5.77
CA ALA A 135 -27.40 4.65 4.68
C ALA A 135 -26.68 3.36 4.27
N TYR A 136 -27.16 2.19 4.71
CA TYR A 136 -26.61 0.89 4.32
C TYR A 136 -27.45 0.24 3.19
N PRO A 137 -26.85 -0.22 2.07
CA PRO A 137 -25.44 -0.07 1.70
C PRO A 137 -25.11 1.37 1.31
N LEU A 138 -23.87 1.80 1.56
CA LEU A 138 -23.42 3.16 1.24
C LEU A 138 -23.45 3.40 -0.28
N GLN A 139 -24.13 4.46 -0.71
CA GLN A 139 -24.21 4.87 -2.13
C GLN A 139 -23.52 6.22 -2.43
N GLY A 140 -22.94 6.86 -1.41
CA GLY A 140 -22.31 8.18 -1.51
C GLY A 140 -21.28 8.37 -0.40
N TYR A 141 -21.19 9.57 0.14
CA TYR A 141 -20.32 9.85 1.28
C TYR A 141 -20.98 9.45 2.60
N VAL A 142 -20.15 9.16 3.59
CA VAL A 142 -20.60 8.74 4.92
C VAL A 142 -21.43 9.87 5.54
N PRO A 143 -22.72 9.66 5.89
CA PRO A 143 -23.48 10.66 6.64
C PRO A 143 -22.93 10.76 8.05
N PHE A 144 -22.88 11.97 8.62
CA PHE A 144 -22.44 12.17 9.99
C PHE A 144 -23.26 13.28 10.64
N PRO A 145 -24.18 12.98 11.57
CA PRO A 145 -25.05 13.99 12.20
C PRO A 145 -24.28 15.01 13.03
N ASP A 146 -24.79 16.24 13.11
CA ASP A 146 -24.22 17.25 14.00
C ASP A 146 -24.30 16.80 15.46
N GLY A 147 -23.18 16.93 16.18
CA GLY A 147 -23.06 16.49 17.58
C GLY A 147 -22.87 14.98 17.75
N ALA A 148 -22.73 14.21 16.68
CA ALA A 148 -22.35 12.80 16.76
C ALA A 148 -20.92 12.63 17.30
N ASP A 149 -20.64 11.48 17.92
CA ASP A 149 -19.30 11.15 18.39
C ASP A 149 -18.37 10.83 17.20
N ARG A 150 -17.29 11.59 17.08
CA ARG A 150 -16.26 11.39 16.04
C ARG A 150 -15.57 10.03 16.15
N GLY A 151 -15.56 9.41 17.33
CA GLY A 151 -15.06 8.05 17.51
C GLY A 151 -15.82 7.00 16.70
N ALA A 152 -17.04 7.31 16.24
CA ALA A 152 -17.80 6.44 15.33
C ALA A 152 -17.20 6.37 13.91
N LEU A 153 -16.40 7.38 13.52
CA LEU A 153 -15.63 7.41 12.25
C LEU A 153 -14.20 6.89 12.47
N GLY A 154 -14.04 5.96 13.40
CA GLY A 154 -12.75 5.41 13.73
C GLY A 154 -11.82 6.40 14.42
N MET A 155 -10.54 6.04 14.36
CA MET A 155 -9.48 6.58 15.19
C MET A 155 -9.16 8.05 14.91
N TRP A 156 -9.25 8.45 13.64
CA TRP A 156 -8.93 9.80 13.19
C TRP A 156 -10.16 10.71 13.15
N GLY A 157 -11.36 10.11 13.20
CA GLY A 157 -12.61 10.83 13.31
C GLY A 157 -12.79 11.85 12.18
N TYR A 158 -12.49 11.48 10.93
CA TYR A 158 -12.47 12.40 9.78
C TYR A 158 -13.87 12.86 9.36
N GLU A 159 -14.47 13.76 10.14
CA GLU A 159 -15.79 14.33 9.85
C GLU A 159 -15.78 15.28 8.63
N GLY A 160 -14.63 15.90 8.32
CA GLY A 160 -14.51 16.87 7.22
C GLY A 160 -14.68 16.30 5.81
N VAL A 161 -14.73 14.98 5.67
CA VAL A 161 -14.97 14.29 4.39
C VAL A 161 -16.27 13.48 4.39
N THR A 162 -17.19 13.85 5.27
CA THR A 162 -18.54 13.26 5.35
C THR A 162 -19.51 13.98 4.42
N GLU A 163 -20.67 13.38 4.20
CA GLU A 163 -21.73 13.95 3.36
C GLU A 163 -22.03 15.40 3.77
N GLY A 164 -22.03 16.31 2.79
CA GLY A 164 -22.30 17.74 3.01
C GLY A 164 -21.16 18.54 3.65
N ARG A 165 -20.02 17.92 4.01
CA ARG A 165 -18.87 18.61 4.64
C ARG A 165 -17.61 18.72 3.78
N ILE A 166 -17.60 18.10 2.60
CA ILE A 166 -16.43 18.09 1.70
C ILE A 166 -16.24 19.45 1.05
N GLU A 167 -15.20 20.18 1.45
CA GLU A 167 -14.72 21.42 0.83
C GLU A 167 -13.42 21.16 0.03
N GLY A 168 -13.53 20.33 -1.00
CA GLY A 168 -12.39 19.82 -1.76
C GLY A 168 -11.76 18.58 -1.12
N ALA A 169 -10.87 17.92 -1.86
CA ALA A 169 -10.18 16.74 -1.37
C ALA A 169 -9.17 17.12 -0.29
N VAL A 170 -9.18 16.41 0.84
CA VAL A 170 -8.10 16.50 1.82
C VAL A 170 -6.90 15.70 1.34
N ARG A 171 -5.70 16.07 1.80
CA ARG A 171 -4.46 15.36 1.46
C ARG A 171 -4.54 13.89 1.87
N ASP A 172 -3.99 13.02 1.03
CA ASP A 172 -3.98 11.57 1.18
C ASP A 172 -2.74 11.03 0.46
N ASP A 173 -1.99 10.11 1.05
CA ASP A 173 -0.72 9.64 0.47
C ASP A 173 -0.92 8.84 -0.82
N ASP A 174 -2.00 8.07 -0.90
CA ASP A 174 -2.56 7.52 -2.13
C ASP A 174 -2.62 8.51 -3.32
N ILE A 175 -3.00 9.77 -3.06
CA ILE A 175 -3.10 10.82 -4.10
C ILE A 175 -1.73 11.41 -4.35
N ASP A 176 -0.94 11.65 -3.30
CA ASP A 176 0.41 12.18 -3.40
C ASP A 176 1.32 11.28 -4.24
N TYR A 177 1.23 9.95 -4.08
CA TYR A 177 1.98 9.00 -4.89
C TYR A 177 1.56 9.03 -6.37
N THR A 178 0.26 9.23 -6.66
CA THR A 178 -0.19 9.37 -8.05
C THR A 178 0.42 10.62 -8.70
N VAL A 179 0.46 11.74 -7.98
CA VAL A 179 1.09 12.98 -8.44
C VAL A 179 2.61 12.83 -8.56
N LEU A 180 3.25 12.15 -7.61
CA LEU A 180 4.69 11.87 -7.63
C LEU A 180 5.07 10.99 -8.82
N ALA A 181 4.29 9.95 -9.09
CA ALA A 181 4.50 9.09 -10.24
C ALA A 181 4.39 9.92 -11.55
N LEU A 182 3.46 10.88 -11.61
CA LEU A 182 3.30 11.74 -12.80
C LEU A 182 4.56 12.58 -12.98
N HIS A 183 5.03 13.16 -11.89
CA HIS A 183 6.28 13.90 -11.87
C HIS A 183 7.49 13.05 -12.32
N LEU A 184 7.59 11.81 -11.85
CA LEU A 184 8.65 10.88 -12.25
C LEU A 184 8.64 10.63 -13.76
N VAL A 185 7.47 10.32 -14.32
CA VAL A 185 7.33 10.02 -15.75
C VAL A 185 7.57 11.27 -16.61
N GLU A 186 7.13 12.45 -16.19
CA GLU A 186 7.39 13.71 -16.90
C GLU A 186 8.86 14.13 -16.86
N THR A 187 9.56 13.84 -15.75
CA THR A 187 10.95 14.26 -15.53
C THR A 187 11.95 13.30 -16.16
N TYR A 188 11.77 11.99 -15.97
CA TYR A 188 12.72 10.94 -16.36
C TYR A 188 12.25 10.13 -17.57
N GLY A 189 10.99 10.30 -17.99
CA GLY A 189 10.36 9.50 -19.03
C GLY A 189 9.89 8.13 -18.53
N PRO A 190 9.36 7.27 -19.42
CA PRO A 190 8.80 5.96 -19.07
C PRO A 190 9.85 4.90 -18.66
N ARG A 191 11.14 5.28 -18.57
CA ARG A 191 12.26 4.41 -18.18
C ARG A 191 12.96 4.96 -16.93
N TYR A 192 12.20 5.59 -16.03
CA TYR A 192 12.69 6.00 -14.72
C TYR A 192 13.19 4.78 -13.93
N THR A 193 14.09 5.01 -12.99
CA THR A 193 14.76 3.97 -12.21
C THR A 193 14.36 4.04 -10.74
N THR A 194 14.57 2.97 -9.99
CA THR A 194 14.35 2.94 -8.52
C THR A 194 15.17 4.02 -7.81
N ARG A 195 16.34 4.39 -8.36
CA ARG A 195 17.14 5.50 -7.85
C ARG A 195 16.44 6.85 -8.04
N ASP A 196 15.80 7.06 -9.18
CA ASP A 196 15.03 8.28 -9.43
C ASP A 196 13.87 8.39 -8.44
N VAL A 197 13.15 7.28 -8.19
CA VAL A 197 12.09 7.21 -7.17
C VAL A 197 12.63 7.59 -5.79
N ALA A 198 13.76 7.02 -5.38
CA ALA A 198 14.39 7.32 -4.08
C ALA A 198 14.76 8.80 -3.93
N VAL A 199 15.33 9.40 -4.99
CA VAL A 199 15.67 10.83 -5.00
C VAL A 199 14.42 11.71 -4.88
N GLU A 200 13.36 11.36 -5.60
CA GLU A 200 12.11 12.13 -5.56
C GLU A 200 11.40 11.98 -4.20
N TRP A 201 11.45 10.81 -3.57
CA TRP A 201 10.98 10.64 -2.19
C TRP A 201 11.72 11.58 -1.24
N LEU A 202 13.07 11.49 -1.22
CA LEU A 202 13.93 12.26 -0.32
C LEU A 202 13.78 13.78 -0.49
N THR A 203 13.37 14.25 -1.66
CA THR A 203 13.31 15.68 -1.99
C THR A 203 11.89 16.26 -2.06
N ARG A 204 10.84 15.43 -2.01
CA ARG A 204 9.44 15.90 -2.18
C ARG A 204 8.46 15.37 -1.15
N LEU A 205 8.64 14.16 -0.64
CA LEU A 205 7.69 13.57 0.29
C LEU A 205 8.12 13.79 1.74
N PRO A 206 7.27 14.34 2.62
CA PRO A 206 7.58 14.39 4.04
C PRO A 206 7.55 12.98 4.65
N VAL A 207 8.59 12.58 5.38
CA VAL A 207 8.74 11.22 5.95
C VAL A 207 7.58 10.76 6.85
N TYR A 208 6.91 11.67 7.57
CA TYR A 208 5.75 11.35 8.43
C TYR A 208 4.40 11.47 7.71
N GLN A 209 4.43 11.67 6.39
CA GLN A 209 3.25 11.70 5.54
C GLN A 209 3.18 10.44 4.64
N VAL A 210 4.05 9.48 4.89
CA VAL A 210 4.02 8.11 4.33
C VAL A 210 3.91 7.12 5.49
N PHE A 211 3.46 5.89 5.22
CA PHE A 211 3.14 4.91 6.26
C PHE A 211 3.93 3.62 6.08
N THR A 212 3.94 2.78 7.13
CA THR A 212 4.40 1.39 7.11
C THR A 212 5.69 1.13 6.30
N ALA A 213 5.58 0.47 5.15
CA ALA A 213 6.72 0.02 4.35
C ALA A 213 7.50 1.19 3.77
N GLU A 214 6.77 2.18 3.28
CA GLU A 214 7.33 3.40 2.70
C GLU A 214 8.00 4.25 3.76
N ARG A 215 7.39 4.38 4.94
CA ARG A 215 8.01 5.09 6.07
C ARG A 215 9.31 4.43 6.51
N ASN A 216 9.33 3.10 6.61
CA ASN A 216 10.54 2.37 7.00
C ASN A 216 11.63 2.49 5.93
N THR A 217 11.26 2.33 4.65
CA THR A 217 12.16 2.53 3.52
C THR A 217 12.73 3.94 3.49
N TYR A 218 11.89 4.96 3.69
CA TYR A 218 12.34 6.36 3.73
C TYR A 218 13.36 6.58 4.86
N GLN A 219 13.09 6.05 6.06
CA GLN A 219 14.04 6.13 7.18
C GLN A 219 15.36 5.43 6.85
N ASN A 220 15.33 4.32 6.12
CA ASN A 220 16.52 3.60 5.67
C ASN A 220 17.33 4.40 4.65
N LEU A 221 16.65 5.04 3.68
CA LEU A 221 17.30 5.94 2.72
C LEU A 221 17.99 7.12 3.42
N VAL A 222 17.35 7.72 4.43
CA VAL A 222 17.94 8.80 5.25
C VAL A 222 19.18 8.32 6.03
N ARG A 223 19.22 7.03 6.40
CA ARG A 223 20.37 6.39 7.05
C ARG A 223 21.40 5.84 6.07
N GLU A 224 21.23 6.09 4.77
CA GLU A 224 22.14 5.65 3.70
C GLU A 224 22.30 4.13 3.61
N VAL A 225 21.25 3.37 3.98
CA VAL A 225 21.17 1.94 3.66
C VAL A 225 21.23 1.77 2.14
N PRO A 226 21.98 0.79 1.60
CA PRO A 226 22.06 0.54 0.16
C PRO A 226 20.67 0.45 -0.48
N LEU A 227 20.52 0.99 -1.69
CA LEU A 227 19.23 1.14 -2.36
C LEU A 227 18.52 -0.22 -2.55
N GLU A 228 19.30 -1.25 -2.87
CA GLU A 228 18.87 -2.63 -3.05
C GLU A 228 18.35 -3.29 -1.75
N GLU A 229 18.78 -2.79 -0.59
CA GLU A 229 18.39 -3.30 0.73
C GLU A 229 17.33 -2.42 1.41
N ALA A 230 17.17 -1.17 0.97
CA ALA A 230 16.37 -0.16 1.67
C ALA A 230 14.91 -0.57 1.90
N GLY A 231 14.30 -1.30 0.95
CA GLY A 231 12.94 -1.81 1.05
C GLY A 231 12.77 -3.05 1.94
N GLU A 232 13.85 -3.72 2.33
CA GLU A 232 13.83 -4.96 3.10
C GLU A 232 14.38 -4.78 4.53
N TYR A 233 15.44 -3.99 4.66
CA TYR A 233 16.11 -3.74 5.93
C TYR A 233 15.14 -3.15 6.96
N HIS A 234 14.90 -3.84 8.08
CA HIS A 234 13.99 -3.37 9.13
C HIS A 234 12.61 -2.94 8.60
N ASN A 235 12.12 -3.66 7.57
CA ASN A 235 10.84 -3.38 6.95
C ASN A 235 9.92 -4.62 6.98
N PRO A 236 9.22 -4.85 8.09
CA PRO A 236 8.27 -5.97 8.18
C PRO A 236 7.02 -5.79 7.29
N PHE A 237 6.77 -4.57 6.81
CA PHE A 237 5.57 -4.24 6.03
C PHE A 237 5.77 -4.37 4.52
N ARG A 238 6.93 -4.86 4.07
CA ARG A 238 7.37 -4.94 2.67
C ARG A 238 6.43 -5.68 1.71
N GLU A 239 5.45 -6.45 2.22
CA GLU A 239 4.43 -7.15 1.43
C GLU A 239 3.02 -6.56 1.55
N TRP A 240 2.87 -5.44 2.27
CA TRP A 240 1.57 -4.80 2.48
C TRP A 240 1.12 -4.00 1.25
N ILE A 241 -0.09 -3.45 1.34
CA ILE A 241 -0.81 -2.78 0.25
C ILE A 241 -0.18 -1.46 -0.24
N GLY A 242 0.85 -0.94 0.43
CA GLY A 242 1.40 0.38 0.16
C GLY A 242 1.85 0.58 -1.29
N ALA A 243 2.50 -0.42 -1.88
CA ALA A 243 2.83 -0.40 -3.30
C ALA A 243 1.57 -0.41 -4.20
N LEU A 244 0.58 -1.26 -3.87
CA LEU A 244 -0.65 -1.42 -4.64
C LEU A 244 -1.40 -0.10 -4.85
N ILE A 245 -1.50 0.73 -3.82
CA ILE A 245 -2.21 2.02 -3.90
C ILE A 245 -1.52 3.02 -4.82
N ARG A 246 -0.25 2.84 -5.24
CA ARG A 246 0.49 3.80 -6.08
C ARG A 246 0.31 3.57 -7.58
N ALA A 247 -0.37 2.49 -7.94
CA ALA A 247 -0.36 1.93 -9.29
C ALA A 247 -1.11 2.75 -10.36
N ASP A 248 -2.01 3.65 -9.96
CA ASP A 248 -2.99 4.32 -10.81
C ASP A 248 -2.39 4.94 -12.08
N LEU A 249 -1.34 5.76 -11.91
CA LEU A 249 -0.73 6.44 -13.04
C LEU A 249 -0.22 5.46 -14.11
N PHE A 250 0.42 4.38 -13.69
CA PHE A 250 1.00 3.41 -14.63
C PHE A 250 -0.11 2.77 -15.48
N GLY A 251 -1.31 2.59 -14.92
CA GLY A 251 -2.50 2.24 -15.70
C GLY A 251 -2.97 3.38 -16.63
N PHE A 252 -2.95 4.63 -16.18
CA PHE A 252 -3.39 5.80 -16.96
C PHE A 252 -2.55 6.04 -18.22
N ILE A 253 -1.24 5.81 -18.15
CA ILE A 253 -0.31 6.03 -19.28
C ILE A 253 -0.21 4.83 -20.23
N TYR A 254 -0.77 3.67 -19.85
CA TYR A 254 -0.82 2.44 -20.66
C TYR A 254 -2.25 1.90 -20.85
N PRO A 255 -3.22 2.71 -21.30
CA PRO A 255 -4.62 2.28 -21.40
C PRO A 255 -4.77 1.13 -22.40
N GLY A 256 -5.38 0.03 -21.95
CA GLY A 256 -5.54 -1.20 -22.76
C GLY A 256 -4.23 -1.93 -23.06
N ARG A 257 -3.15 -1.63 -22.32
CA ARG A 257 -1.82 -2.27 -22.41
C ARG A 257 -1.38 -2.78 -21.03
N PRO A 258 -2.14 -3.70 -20.40
CA PRO A 258 -1.93 -4.11 -19.01
C PRO A 258 -0.53 -4.65 -18.69
N ARG A 259 0.06 -5.46 -19.56
CA ARG A 259 1.46 -5.91 -19.40
C ARG A 259 2.44 -4.75 -19.28
N ALA A 260 2.27 -3.71 -20.10
CA ALA A 260 3.13 -2.54 -20.07
C ALA A 260 2.90 -1.71 -18.80
N ALA A 261 1.64 -1.60 -18.35
CA ALA A 261 1.29 -0.95 -17.09
C ALA A 261 1.96 -1.66 -15.90
N ALA A 262 1.80 -2.98 -15.79
CA ALA A 262 2.38 -3.81 -14.73
C ALA A 262 3.91 -3.72 -14.71
N LEU A 263 4.59 -3.81 -15.85
CA LEU A 263 6.04 -3.73 -15.89
C LEU A 263 6.58 -2.32 -15.60
N ALA A 264 5.79 -1.29 -15.86
CA ALA A 264 6.19 0.09 -15.59
C ALA A 264 6.26 0.39 -14.08
N THR A 265 5.58 -0.37 -13.24
CA THR A 265 5.57 -0.16 -11.78
C THR A 265 6.85 -0.66 -11.10
N LEU A 266 7.57 -1.61 -11.71
CA LEU A 266 8.68 -2.32 -11.07
C LEU A 266 9.70 -1.39 -10.40
N PRO A 267 10.19 -0.30 -11.03
CA PRO A 267 11.14 0.58 -10.36
C PRO A 267 10.57 1.29 -9.12
N ASP A 268 9.26 1.57 -9.09
CA ASP A 268 8.54 2.17 -7.95
C ASP A 268 8.27 1.16 -6.82
N ALA A 269 7.82 -0.03 -7.17
CA ALA A 269 7.56 -1.12 -6.23
C ALA A 269 8.84 -1.57 -5.51
N LEU A 270 9.93 -1.78 -6.26
CA LEU A 270 11.19 -2.33 -5.74
C LEU A 270 11.87 -1.44 -4.71
N LEU A 271 11.57 -0.13 -4.70
CA LEU A 271 12.15 0.79 -3.71
C LEU A 271 11.80 0.35 -2.29
N SER A 272 10.52 0.04 -2.05
CA SER A 272 9.97 -0.13 -0.69
C SER A 272 9.35 -1.49 -0.40
N HIS A 273 9.07 -2.30 -1.43
CA HIS A 273 8.32 -3.54 -1.30
C HIS A 273 9.06 -4.74 -1.88
N ARG A 274 8.65 -5.94 -1.44
CA ARG A 274 9.12 -7.25 -1.89
C ARG A 274 7.91 -8.15 -2.18
N ALA A 275 8.11 -9.21 -2.94
CA ALA A 275 7.14 -10.27 -3.19
C ALA A 275 5.71 -9.75 -3.44
N ASN A 276 4.74 -10.08 -2.58
CA ASN A 276 3.33 -9.71 -2.76
C ASN A 276 3.10 -8.19 -2.82
N GLY A 277 3.95 -7.39 -2.18
CA GLY A 277 3.89 -5.93 -2.31
C GLY A 277 4.16 -5.48 -3.75
N ILE A 278 5.16 -6.07 -4.42
CA ILE A 278 5.45 -5.80 -5.83
C ILE A 278 4.30 -6.27 -6.72
N TYR A 279 3.81 -7.49 -6.48
CA TYR A 279 2.74 -8.07 -7.30
C TYR A 279 1.41 -7.32 -7.16
N GLY A 280 1.14 -6.78 -5.98
CA GLY A 280 -0.04 -5.95 -5.73
C GLY A 280 -0.06 -4.71 -6.62
N GLU A 281 1.06 -4.01 -6.74
CA GLU A 281 1.19 -2.84 -7.61
C GLU A 281 1.11 -3.20 -9.09
N MET A 282 1.80 -4.27 -9.50
CA MET A 282 1.72 -4.79 -10.87
C MET A 282 0.28 -5.10 -11.28
N TRP A 283 -0.45 -5.85 -10.44
CA TRP A 283 -1.83 -6.22 -10.69
C TRP A 283 -2.75 -5.00 -10.73
N ALA A 284 -2.60 -4.06 -9.79
CA ALA A 284 -3.43 -2.85 -9.77
C ALA A 284 -3.19 -1.97 -11.01
N ALA A 285 -1.95 -1.83 -11.48
CA ALA A 285 -1.66 -1.09 -12.71
C ALA A 285 -2.27 -1.77 -13.94
N ALA A 286 -2.19 -3.11 -14.03
CA ALA A 286 -2.86 -3.88 -15.06
C ALA A 286 -4.39 -3.69 -15.01
N LEU A 287 -4.99 -3.73 -13.82
CA LEU A 287 -6.42 -3.55 -13.58
C LEU A 287 -6.92 -2.17 -14.03
N VAL A 288 -6.19 -1.11 -13.68
CA VAL A 288 -6.50 0.25 -14.11
C VAL A 288 -6.39 0.36 -15.62
N SER A 289 -5.32 -0.18 -16.23
CA SER A 289 -5.15 -0.23 -17.68
C SER A 289 -6.31 -0.94 -18.39
N THR A 290 -6.76 -2.10 -17.89
CA THR A 290 -7.86 -2.85 -18.50
C THR A 290 -9.20 -2.14 -18.33
N ALA A 291 -9.39 -1.36 -17.25
CA ALA A 291 -10.64 -0.64 -16.99
C ALA A 291 -10.96 0.41 -18.08
N PHE A 292 -9.93 0.93 -18.75
CA PHE A 292 -10.09 1.82 -19.90
C PHE A 292 -10.74 1.17 -21.13
N THR A 293 -10.77 -0.16 -21.20
CA THR A 293 -11.25 -0.90 -22.37
C THR A 293 -12.33 -1.93 -22.04
N ALA A 294 -12.44 -2.34 -20.77
CA ALA A 294 -13.47 -3.24 -20.30
C ALA A 294 -14.87 -2.64 -20.42
N THR A 295 -15.86 -3.49 -20.69
CA THR A 295 -17.28 -3.11 -20.76
C THR A 295 -17.98 -3.11 -19.40
N ARG A 296 -17.41 -3.80 -18.40
CA ARG A 296 -17.90 -3.90 -17.03
C ARG A 296 -16.75 -4.15 -16.05
N PRO A 297 -16.87 -3.76 -14.77
CA PRO A 297 -15.77 -3.89 -13.80
C PRO A 297 -15.20 -5.30 -13.67
N GLU A 298 -16.03 -6.34 -13.63
CA GLU A 298 -15.54 -7.70 -13.40
C GLU A 298 -14.81 -8.28 -14.61
N ALA A 299 -15.07 -7.77 -15.82
CA ALA A 299 -14.26 -8.12 -16.99
C ALA A 299 -12.83 -7.55 -16.87
N SER A 300 -12.69 -6.35 -16.28
CA SER A 300 -11.38 -5.76 -15.98
C SER A 300 -10.61 -6.61 -14.99
N ILE A 301 -11.27 -7.04 -13.90
CA ILE A 301 -10.66 -7.92 -12.88
C ILE A 301 -10.14 -9.20 -13.52
N VAL A 302 -10.98 -9.91 -14.29
CA VAL A 302 -10.58 -11.18 -14.91
C VAL A 302 -9.44 -10.99 -15.90
N GLU A 303 -9.45 -9.93 -16.72
CA GLU A 303 -8.38 -9.69 -17.69
C GLU A 303 -7.07 -9.28 -17.01
N SER A 304 -7.12 -8.45 -15.96
CA SER A 304 -5.93 -7.98 -15.24
C SER A 304 -5.09 -9.11 -14.65
N LEU A 305 -5.73 -10.21 -14.20
CA LEU A 305 -5.05 -11.38 -13.62
C LEU A 305 -4.18 -12.17 -14.62
N ARG A 306 -4.25 -11.82 -15.91
CA ARG A 306 -3.41 -12.41 -16.96
C ARG A 306 -2.11 -11.63 -17.17
N HIS A 307 -1.88 -10.57 -16.41
CA HIS A 307 -0.73 -9.67 -16.55
C HIS A 307 -0.04 -9.51 -15.20
#